data_AF-A0A101XL47-F1
#
_entry.id   AF-A0A101XL47-F1
#
_cell.length_a   1.000
_cell.length_b   1.000
_cell.length_c   1.000
_cell.angle_alpha   90.00
_cell.angle_beta   90.00
_cell.angle_gamma   90.00
#
_symmetry.space_group_name_H-M   'P 1'
#
loop_
_entity.id
_entity.type
_entity.pdbx_description
1 polymer ?
#
loop_
_entity_poly.entity_id
_entity_poly.type
_entity_poly.pdbx_seq_one_letter_code
_entity_poly.pdbx_strand_id
1 'polypeptide(L)'
;MSSENTIKLRKALSFQDLTFLSVTGMVGSGWLFASLGAAAYAGPAAIISWIIGGAFFIIMGFAFAELGGLLPFTGSLVRINHFTHGSLSNYYLGWAYLIGVATTVPLEAEAVISYTNRYLPIFSTQAGVLTPLGIVAAAALILVFLIIQLIGVNVAGKTNTIITWWKFIVPTITAILLISLAFHTDNFSHYGGFLPFGYEAIFSALVPSGIVFASSHMRDSDRRLSMRGRH
;
A
#
# COMPACT_ATOMS: atom_id res chain seq x y z
N MET A 1 -27.16 2.45 36.84
CA MET A 1 -26.80 3.27 35.68
C MET A 1 -25.30 3.50 35.70
N SER A 2 -24.54 2.75 34.89
CA SER A 2 -23.08 2.91 34.77
C SER A 2 -22.80 4.05 33.80
N SER A 3 -22.06 5.08 34.26
CA SER A 3 -21.64 6.21 33.44
C SER A 3 -20.67 5.74 32.35
N GLU A 4 -21.13 5.66 31.10
CA GLU A 4 -20.24 5.45 29.96
C GLU A 4 -19.34 6.68 29.78
N ASN A 5 -18.06 6.48 30.09
CA ASN A 5 -17.00 7.47 29.92
C ASN A 5 -16.72 7.66 28.43
N THR A 6 -17.47 8.54 27.76
CA THR A 6 -17.30 8.85 26.34
C THR A 6 -15.99 9.61 26.14
N ILE A 7 -14.95 8.91 25.72
CA ILE A 7 -13.65 9.51 25.38
C ILE A 7 -13.86 10.54 24.26
N LYS A 8 -13.89 11.83 24.62
CA LYS A 8 -13.91 12.95 23.66
C LYS A 8 -12.56 13.06 22.98
N LEU A 9 -12.45 12.51 21.77
CA LEU A 9 -11.28 12.71 20.91
C LEU A 9 -11.17 14.20 20.51
N ARG A 10 -10.06 14.84 20.87
CA ARG A 10 -9.75 16.23 20.49
C ARG A 10 -9.57 16.30 18.96
N LYS A 11 -10.34 17.14 18.27
CA LYS A 11 -10.13 17.43 16.84
C LYS A 11 -8.78 18.12 16.66
N ALA A 12 -7.76 17.32 16.35
CA ALA A 12 -6.38 17.78 16.18
C ALA A 12 -5.92 17.81 14.71
N LEU A 13 -6.75 17.33 13.77
CA LEU A 13 -6.41 17.21 12.35
C LEU A 13 -7.38 18.05 11.50
N SER A 14 -6.83 18.83 10.58
CA SER A 14 -7.55 19.57 9.53
C SER A 14 -8.09 18.62 8.45
N PHE A 15 -9.01 19.09 7.61
CA PHE A 15 -9.46 18.35 6.42
C PHE A 15 -8.28 17.98 5.51
N GLN A 16 -7.34 18.91 5.33
CA GLN A 16 -6.12 18.67 4.56
C GLN A 16 -5.24 17.59 5.20
N ASP A 17 -5.12 17.58 6.54
CA ASP A 17 -4.36 16.56 7.24
C ASP A 17 -5.01 15.18 7.09
N LEU A 18 -6.35 15.13 7.06
CA LEU A 18 -7.10 13.89 6.85
C LEU A 18 -6.95 13.38 5.41
N THR A 19 -7.04 14.25 4.40
CA THR A 19 -6.81 13.84 3.01
C THR A 19 -5.36 13.40 2.81
N PHE A 20 -4.39 14.16 3.30
CA PHE A 20 -2.99 13.75 3.21
C PHE A 20 -2.73 12.45 3.96
N LEU A 21 -3.35 12.22 5.11
CA LEU A 21 -3.27 10.95 5.82
C LEU A 21 -3.82 9.79 4.98
N SER A 22 -4.97 9.95 4.33
CA SER A 22 -5.52 8.95 3.40
C SER A 22 -4.56 8.63 2.26
N VAL A 23 -4.06 9.65 1.56
CA VAL A 23 -3.22 9.42 0.39
C VAL A 23 -1.83 8.89 0.79
N THR A 24 -1.26 9.34 1.92
CA THR A 24 -0.01 8.79 2.46
C THR A 24 -0.15 7.35 2.90
N GLY A 25 -1.33 6.99 3.39
CA GLY A 25 -1.71 5.61 3.59
C GLY A 25 -1.48 4.86 2.28
N MET A 26 -2.27 5.19 1.25
CA MET A 26 -2.25 4.51 -0.07
C MET A 26 -0.84 4.37 -0.68
N VAL A 27 0.01 5.40 -0.56
CA VAL A 27 1.35 5.40 -1.13
C VAL A 27 2.34 4.67 -0.19
N GLY A 28 2.40 3.35 -0.35
CA GLY A 28 3.36 2.47 0.32
C GLY A 28 4.69 2.31 -0.45
N SER A 29 5.60 1.50 0.11
CA SER A 29 6.87 1.09 -0.53
C SER A 29 6.68 0.23 -1.79
N GLY A 30 5.45 -0.25 -2.03
CA GLY A 30 5.12 -1.15 -3.12
C GLY A 30 5.30 -0.57 -4.52
N TRP A 31 5.36 0.74 -4.74
CA TRP A 31 5.40 1.30 -6.11
C TRP A 31 6.60 0.85 -6.94
N LEU A 32 7.78 0.66 -6.33
CA LEU A 32 8.99 0.16 -7.00
C LEU A 32 8.85 -1.32 -7.36
N PHE A 33 8.50 -2.15 -6.39
CA PHE A 33 8.36 -3.59 -6.57
C PHE A 33 7.17 -3.96 -7.43
N ALA A 34 6.09 -3.18 -7.35
CA ALA A 34 4.92 -3.30 -8.18
C ALA A 34 5.23 -3.05 -9.65
N SER A 35 5.95 -1.96 -9.92
CA SER A 35 6.36 -1.62 -11.29
C SER A 35 7.32 -2.67 -11.85
N LEU A 36 8.28 -3.13 -11.03
CA LEU A 36 9.21 -4.19 -11.41
C LEU A 36 8.48 -5.52 -11.69
N GLY A 37 7.60 -5.94 -10.79
CA GLY A 37 6.81 -7.16 -10.93
C GLY A 37 5.89 -7.09 -12.15
N ALA A 38 5.15 -5.99 -12.33
CA ALA A 38 4.28 -5.80 -13.49
C ALA A 38 5.08 -5.89 -14.81
N ALA A 39 6.25 -5.26 -14.87
CA ALA A 39 7.14 -5.36 -16.03
C ALA A 39 7.69 -6.78 -16.24
N ALA A 40 7.99 -7.52 -15.16
CA ALA A 40 8.44 -8.91 -15.26
C ALA A 40 7.34 -9.86 -15.78
N TYR A 41 6.07 -9.61 -15.43
CA TYR A 41 4.94 -10.45 -15.88
C TYR A 41 4.36 -10.04 -17.24
N ALA A 42 4.20 -8.75 -17.51
CA ALA A 42 3.53 -8.24 -18.70
C ALA A 42 4.46 -7.54 -19.70
N GLY A 43 5.74 -7.36 -19.36
CA GLY A 43 6.67 -6.63 -20.22
C GLY A 43 6.22 -5.18 -20.46
N PRO A 44 6.35 -4.65 -21.68
CA PRO A 44 5.89 -3.30 -22.02
C PRO A 44 4.37 -3.10 -21.82
N ALA A 45 3.58 -4.17 -21.93
CA ALA A 45 2.13 -4.13 -21.73
C ALA A 45 1.71 -3.86 -20.27
N ALA A 46 2.65 -3.85 -19.32
CA ALA A 46 2.41 -3.48 -17.92
C ALA A 46 1.72 -2.11 -17.76
N ILE A 47 1.94 -1.18 -18.70
CA ILE A 47 1.27 0.12 -18.71
C ILE A 47 -0.26 -0.05 -18.78
N ILE A 48 -0.74 -0.99 -19.61
CA ILE A 48 -2.17 -1.27 -19.73
C ILE A 48 -2.71 -1.85 -18.43
N SER A 49 -1.96 -2.75 -17.77
CA SER A 49 -2.33 -3.28 -16.47
C SER A 49 -2.50 -2.18 -15.43
N TRP A 50 -1.60 -1.19 -15.40
CA TRP A 50 -1.70 -0.03 -14.50
C TRP A 50 -2.92 0.84 -14.81
N ILE A 51 -3.24 1.09 -16.08
CA ILE A 51 -4.42 1.87 -16.48
C ILE A 51 -5.70 1.16 -16.04
N ILE A 52 -5.82 -0.15 -16.32
CA ILE A 52 -6.99 -0.95 -15.94
C ILE A 52 -7.13 -0.98 -14.41
N GLY A 53 -6.04 -1.27 -13.69
CA GLY A 53 -6.04 -1.28 -12.23
C GLY A 53 -6.43 0.07 -11.63
N GLY A 54 -5.89 1.16 -12.17
CA GLY A 54 -6.23 2.53 -11.78
C GLY A 54 -7.72 2.84 -11.97
N ALA A 55 -8.30 2.45 -13.11
CA ALA A 55 -9.73 2.62 -13.36
C ALA A 55 -10.60 1.88 -12.34
N PHE A 56 -10.25 0.63 -11.99
CA PHE A 56 -10.94 -0.12 -10.94
C PHE A 56 -10.85 0.58 -9.57
N PHE A 57 -9.69 1.13 -9.20
CA PHE A 57 -9.56 1.86 -7.93
C PHE A 57 -10.34 3.15 -7.89
N ILE A 58 -10.45 3.87 -9.00
CA ILE A 58 -11.27 5.09 -9.06
C ILE A 58 -12.74 4.73 -8.80
N ILE A 59 -13.25 3.69 -9.45
CA ILE A 59 -14.63 3.22 -9.24
C ILE A 59 -14.84 2.79 -7.77
N MET A 60 -13.91 2.02 -7.21
CA MET A 60 -13.97 1.59 -5.81
C MET A 60 -13.87 2.76 -4.83
N GLY A 61 -13.04 3.76 -5.15
CA GLY A 61 -12.88 4.99 -4.39
C GLY A 61 -14.16 5.82 -4.36
N PHE A 62 -14.86 5.95 -5.49
CA PHE A 62 -16.17 6.62 -5.53
C PHE A 62 -17.22 5.90 -4.70
N ALA A 63 -17.29 4.56 -4.79
CA ALA A 63 -18.20 3.78 -3.96
C ALA A 63 -17.93 3.97 -2.46
N PHE A 64 -16.65 4.01 -2.04
CA PHE A 64 -16.31 4.31 -0.65
C PHE A 64 -16.55 5.76 -0.25
N ALA A 65 -16.38 6.71 -1.15
CA ALA A 65 -16.69 8.12 -0.89
C ALA A 65 -18.19 8.31 -0.64
N GLU A 66 -19.05 7.64 -1.42
CA GLU A 66 -20.50 7.65 -1.22
C GLU A 66 -20.88 7.00 0.13
N LEU A 67 -20.35 5.81 0.42
CA LEU A 67 -20.57 5.12 1.69
C LEU A 67 -20.06 5.93 2.91
N GLY A 68 -18.92 6.58 2.78
CA GLY A 68 -18.33 7.44 3.81
C GLY A 68 -19.15 8.70 4.05
N GLY A 69 -19.80 9.25 3.02
CA GLY A 69 -20.74 10.36 3.14
C GLY A 69 -22.05 9.98 3.83
N LEU A 70 -22.53 8.76 3.62
CA LEU A 70 -23.80 8.27 4.18
C LEU A 70 -23.73 7.84 5.65
N LEU A 71 -22.57 7.37 6.12
CA LEU A 71 -22.43 6.76 7.45
C LEU A 71 -21.34 7.44 8.28
N PRO A 72 -21.69 8.51 9.03
CA PRO A 72 -20.75 9.28 9.83
C PRO A 72 -20.43 8.58 11.18
N PHE A 73 -19.88 7.35 11.13
CA PHE A 73 -19.46 6.53 12.28
C PHE A 73 -17.96 6.15 12.21
N THR A 74 -17.31 5.86 13.36
CA THR A 74 -15.85 5.58 13.46
C THR A 74 -15.58 4.24 12.87
N GLY A 75 -14.63 4.10 11.94
CA GLY A 75 -14.45 2.80 11.31
C GLY A 75 -15.74 2.34 10.62
N SER A 76 -16.42 3.28 9.94
CA SER A 76 -17.64 3.01 9.18
C SER A 76 -17.45 1.81 8.26
N LEU A 77 -16.30 1.68 7.58
CA LEU A 77 -16.04 0.57 6.65
C LEU A 77 -16.12 -0.83 7.27
N VAL A 78 -15.62 -1.03 8.48
CA VAL A 78 -15.70 -2.33 9.17
C VAL A 78 -17.13 -2.57 9.67
N ARG A 79 -17.78 -1.53 10.19
CA ARG A 79 -19.17 -1.63 10.66
C ARG A 79 -20.19 -1.79 9.53
N ILE A 80 -19.93 -1.22 8.36
CA ILE A 80 -20.77 -1.34 7.15
C ILE A 80 -20.86 -2.79 6.73
N ASN A 81 -19.74 -3.50 6.68
CA ASN A 81 -19.74 -4.92 6.33
C ASN A 81 -20.57 -5.73 7.33
N HIS A 82 -20.41 -5.44 8.63
CA HIS A 82 -21.23 -6.06 9.66
C HIS A 82 -22.74 -5.81 9.48
N PHE A 83 -23.15 -4.58 9.16
CA PHE A 83 -24.57 -4.24 8.97
C PHE A 83 -25.18 -4.85 7.71
N THR A 84 -24.40 -5.02 6.64
CA THR A 84 -24.89 -5.48 5.33
C THR A 84 -24.77 -6.99 5.14
N HIS A 85 -23.71 -7.60 5.67
CA HIS A 85 -23.35 -9.01 5.42
C HIS A 85 -23.23 -9.84 6.72
N GLY A 86 -23.51 -9.25 7.88
CA GLY A 86 -23.51 -9.94 9.18
C GLY A 86 -22.15 -10.11 9.83
N SER A 87 -22.13 -10.76 11.00
CA SER A 87 -20.93 -10.98 11.82
C SER A 87 -19.89 -11.88 11.17
N LEU A 88 -20.33 -12.91 10.43
CA LEU A 88 -19.43 -13.90 9.81
C LEU A 88 -18.59 -13.29 8.69
N SER A 89 -19.21 -12.51 7.79
CA SER A 89 -18.48 -11.78 6.72
C SER A 89 -17.47 -10.81 7.31
N ASN A 90 -17.87 -10.08 8.36
CA ASN A 90 -16.99 -9.14 9.05
C ASN A 90 -15.82 -9.84 9.76
N TYR A 91 -16.01 -11.05 10.27
CA TYR A 91 -14.94 -11.86 10.85
C TYR A 91 -13.87 -12.22 9.81
N TYR A 92 -14.27 -12.71 8.64
CA TYR A 92 -13.33 -12.99 7.55
C TYR A 92 -12.62 -11.73 7.04
N LEU A 93 -13.35 -10.61 6.92
CA LEU A 93 -12.78 -9.32 6.54
C LEU A 93 -11.73 -8.83 7.55
N GLY A 94 -11.98 -9.04 8.85
CA GLY A 94 -11.04 -8.72 9.92
C GLY A 94 -9.75 -9.54 9.83
N TRP A 95 -9.86 -10.85 9.56
CA TRP A 95 -8.69 -11.70 9.34
C TRP A 95 -7.91 -11.32 8.09
N ALA A 96 -8.60 -11.04 6.97
CA ALA A 96 -7.94 -10.59 5.75
C ALA A 96 -7.18 -9.27 5.98
N TYR A 97 -7.76 -8.33 6.72
CA TYR A 97 -7.11 -7.09 7.11
C TYR A 97 -5.89 -7.33 8.01
N LEU A 98 -6.02 -8.19 9.03
CA LEU A 98 -4.90 -8.52 9.93
C LEU A 98 -3.72 -9.12 9.16
N ILE A 99 -3.99 -10.06 8.24
CA ILE A 99 -2.96 -10.66 7.40
C ILE A 99 -2.30 -9.60 6.51
N GLY A 100 -3.08 -8.74 5.86
CA GLY A 100 -2.53 -7.70 4.98
C GLY A 100 -1.63 -6.68 5.71
N VAL A 101 -1.99 -6.30 6.93
CA VAL A 101 -1.14 -5.43 7.76
C VAL A 101 0.11 -6.19 8.24
N ALA A 102 -0.04 -7.46 8.63
CA ALA A 102 1.08 -8.28 9.08
C ALA A 102 2.12 -8.57 7.99
N THR A 103 1.71 -8.67 6.72
CA THR A 103 2.63 -8.89 5.58
C THR A 103 3.41 -7.65 5.18
N THR A 104 3.01 -6.46 5.63
CA THR A 104 3.68 -5.21 5.28
C THR A 104 5.12 -5.16 5.81
N VAL A 105 5.34 -5.57 7.06
CA VAL A 105 6.67 -5.51 7.69
C VAL A 105 7.69 -6.47 7.03
N PRO A 106 7.36 -7.74 6.77
CA PRO A 106 8.25 -8.63 6.00
C PRO A 106 8.54 -8.12 4.59
N LEU A 107 7.56 -7.50 3.92
CA LEU A 107 7.74 -6.96 2.58
C LEU A 107 8.77 -5.81 2.55
N GLU A 108 8.76 -4.94 3.57
CA GLU A 108 9.77 -3.88 3.71
C GLU A 108 11.17 -4.44 4.01
N ALA A 109 11.27 -5.51 4.81
CA ALA A 109 12.53 -6.19 5.06
C ALA A 109 13.09 -6.86 3.79
N GLU A 110 12.24 -7.55 3.03
CA GLU A 110 12.60 -8.18 1.75
C GLU A 110 13.11 -7.13 0.76
N ALA A 111 12.42 -5.99 0.65
CA ALA A 111 12.82 -4.88 -0.19
C ALA A 111 14.25 -4.39 0.09
N VAL A 112 14.61 -4.20 1.37
CA VAL A 112 15.95 -3.77 1.78
C VAL A 112 17.00 -4.82 1.43
N ILE A 113 16.70 -6.09 1.67
CA ILE A 113 17.62 -7.20 1.36
C ILE A 113 17.83 -7.29 -0.15
N SER A 114 16.76 -7.26 -0.94
CA SER A 114 16.80 -7.33 -2.39
C SER A 114 17.64 -6.21 -2.98
N TYR A 115 17.46 -4.97 -2.49
CA TYR A 115 18.26 -3.83 -2.89
C TYR A 115 19.74 -3.97 -2.47
N THR A 116 19.99 -4.36 -1.22
CA THR A 116 21.35 -4.53 -0.70
C THR A 116 22.10 -5.65 -1.44
N ASN A 117 21.41 -6.73 -1.79
CA ASN A 117 21.99 -7.88 -2.48
C ASN A 117 22.51 -7.54 -3.88
N ARG A 118 21.96 -6.49 -4.52
CA ARG A 118 22.48 -5.96 -5.79
C ARG A 118 23.89 -5.39 -5.67
N TYR A 119 24.25 -4.87 -4.50
CA TYR A 119 25.58 -4.29 -4.23
C TYR A 119 26.50 -5.26 -3.48
N LEU A 120 25.93 -6.06 -2.57
CA LEU A 120 26.64 -7.05 -1.75
C LEU A 120 25.88 -8.39 -1.82
N PRO A 121 26.27 -9.32 -2.71
CA PRO A 121 25.57 -10.57 -2.95
C PRO A 121 25.84 -11.63 -1.85
N ILE A 122 25.62 -11.25 -0.60
CA ILE A 122 25.91 -12.05 0.60
C ILE A 122 24.61 -12.54 1.25
N PHE A 123 23.50 -11.82 1.02
CA PHE A 123 22.24 -12.02 1.72
C PHE A 123 21.27 -12.93 0.98
N SER A 124 21.36 -13.00 -0.36
CA SER A 124 20.53 -13.89 -1.18
C SER A 124 21.36 -14.50 -2.31
N THR A 125 21.09 -15.77 -2.57
CA THR A 125 21.65 -16.51 -3.70
C THR A 125 21.10 -15.96 -5.02
N GLN A 126 21.77 -16.24 -6.14
CA GLN A 126 21.28 -15.86 -7.47
C GLN A 126 19.90 -16.49 -7.80
N ALA A 127 19.51 -17.55 -7.08
CA ALA A 127 18.20 -18.19 -7.18
C ALA A 127 17.10 -17.51 -6.35
N GLY A 128 17.40 -16.39 -5.67
CA GLY A 128 16.44 -15.66 -4.82
C GLY A 128 16.21 -16.30 -3.44
N VAL A 129 16.98 -17.33 -3.07
CA VAL A 129 16.89 -17.96 -1.76
C VAL A 129 17.84 -17.27 -0.79
N LEU A 130 17.32 -16.84 0.37
CA LEU A 130 18.12 -16.20 1.42
C LEU A 130 19.20 -17.16 1.93
N THR A 131 20.42 -16.66 2.08
CA THR A 131 21.49 -17.39 2.76
C THR A 131 21.19 -17.47 4.26
N PRO A 132 21.82 -18.36 5.04
CA PRO A 132 21.64 -18.39 6.50
C PRO A 132 21.89 -17.02 7.16
N LEU A 133 22.87 -16.26 6.65
CA LEU A 133 23.15 -14.89 7.07
C LEU A 133 22.04 -13.93 6.64
N GLY A 134 21.52 -14.09 5.42
CA GLY A 134 20.33 -13.38 4.92
C GLY A 134 19.10 -13.59 5.79
N ILE A 135 18.85 -14.81 6.27
CA ILE A 135 17.72 -15.13 7.15
C ILE A 135 17.84 -14.37 8.49
N VAL A 136 19.04 -14.36 9.10
CA VAL A 136 19.29 -13.62 10.34
C VAL A 136 19.13 -12.12 10.12
N ALA A 137 19.66 -11.59 9.02
CA ALA A 137 19.50 -10.18 8.65
C ALA A 137 18.03 -9.82 8.41
N ALA A 138 17.26 -10.68 7.73
CA ALA A 138 15.83 -10.50 7.51
C ALA A 138 15.05 -10.48 8.82
N ALA A 139 15.30 -11.44 9.72
CA ALA A 139 14.67 -11.50 11.02
C ALA A 139 14.97 -10.24 11.85
N ALA A 140 16.21 -9.76 11.83
CA ALA A 140 16.60 -8.53 12.50
C ALA A 140 15.89 -7.29 11.90
N LEU A 141 15.83 -7.18 10.57
CA LEU A 141 15.13 -6.10 9.89
C LEU A 141 13.62 -6.10 10.18
N ILE A 142 12.99 -7.28 10.16
CA ILE A 142 11.57 -7.44 10.52
C ILE A 142 11.32 -6.95 11.94
N LEU A 143 12.16 -7.31 12.90
CA LEU A 143 12.02 -6.85 14.29
C LEU A 143 12.19 -5.33 14.40
N VAL A 144 13.18 -4.76 13.71
CA VAL A 144 13.40 -3.30 13.71
C VAL A 144 12.21 -2.57 13.10
N PHE A 145 11.73 -2.99 11.94
CA PHE A 145 10.56 -2.38 11.30
C PHE A 145 9.29 -2.55 12.12
N LEU A 146 9.10 -3.71 12.77
CA LEU A 146 7.99 -3.91 13.69
C LEU A 146 8.04 -2.90 14.85
N ILE A 147 9.20 -2.71 15.48
CA ILE A 147 9.39 -1.74 16.57
C ILE A 147 9.10 -0.32 16.09
N ILE A 148 9.64 0.07 14.93
CA ILE A 148 9.39 1.37 14.32
C ILE A 148 7.90 1.57 14.08
N GLN A 149 7.21 0.57 13.53
CA GLN A 149 5.78 0.63 13.25
C GLN A 149 4.95 0.79 14.53
N LEU A 150 5.32 0.06 15.59
CA LEU A 150 4.67 0.14 16.91
C LEU A 150 4.85 1.52 17.56
N ILE A 151 6.05 2.10 17.47
CA ILE A 151 6.33 3.45 17.99
C ILE A 151 5.64 4.51 17.13
N GLY A 152 5.65 4.36 15.81
CA GLY A 152 5.04 5.29 14.86
C GLY A 152 3.55 5.49 15.09
N VAL A 153 2.82 4.43 15.45
CA VAL A 153 1.39 4.51 15.83
C VAL A 153 1.15 5.46 17.00
N ASN A 154 2.07 5.51 17.97
CA ASN A 154 1.94 6.35 19.15
C ASN A 154 2.36 7.82 18.91
N VAL A 155 3.13 8.11 17.86
CA VAL A 155 3.65 9.44 17.52
C VAL A 155 2.82 10.15 16.42
N ALA A 156 1.84 9.46 15.83
CA ALA A 156 1.07 9.86 14.64
C ALA A 156 0.07 11.04 14.80
N GLY A 157 0.36 12.01 15.66
CA GLY A 157 -0.47 13.21 15.83
C GLY A 157 -0.03 14.40 14.98
N LYS A 158 1.27 14.61 14.75
CA LYS A 158 1.81 15.85 14.17
C LYS A 158 2.99 15.68 13.19
N THR A 159 3.66 14.53 13.18
CA THR A 159 4.88 14.31 12.35
C THR A 159 4.58 13.76 10.95
N ASN A 160 3.31 13.46 10.64
CA ASN A 160 2.96 12.71 9.43
C ASN A 160 3.14 13.52 8.14
N THR A 161 2.95 14.84 8.18
CA THR A 161 3.00 15.70 6.98
C THR A 161 4.37 15.70 6.29
N ILE A 162 5.48 15.65 7.03
CA ILE A 162 6.83 15.65 6.43
C ILE A 162 7.10 14.31 5.72
N ILE A 163 6.70 13.20 6.33
CA ILE A 163 6.85 11.86 5.75
C ILE A 163 5.99 11.72 4.49
N THR A 164 4.77 12.28 4.51
CA THR A 164 3.91 12.40 3.33
C THR A 164 4.63 13.08 2.18
N TRP A 165 5.16 14.29 2.40
CA TRP A 165 5.85 15.05 1.34
C TRP A 165 7.05 14.30 0.78
N TRP A 166 7.86 13.70 1.65
CA TRP A 166 8.99 12.87 1.22
C TRP A 166 8.55 11.71 0.31
N LYS A 167 7.48 11.00 0.70
CA LYS A 167 6.90 9.88 -0.04
C LYS A 167 6.31 10.26 -1.40
N PHE A 168 5.98 11.53 -1.63
CA PHE A 168 5.57 12.01 -2.96
C PHE A 168 6.76 12.51 -3.78
N ILE A 169 7.61 13.34 -3.17
CA ILE A 169 8.70 14.01 -3.87
C ILE A 169 9.70 12.98 -4.42
N VAL A 170 10.09 11.99 -3.61
CA VAL A 170 11.11 11.01 -4.03
C VAL A 170 10.65 10.17 -5.24
N PRO A 171 9.46 9.53 -5.24
CA PRO A 171 8.99 8.80 -6.41
C PRO A 171 8.78 9.69 -7.64
N THR A 172 8.22 10.90 -7.48
CA THR A 172 8.01 11.82 -8.60
C THR A 172 9.33 12.26 -9.23
N ILE A 173 10.33 12.63 -8.43
CA ILE A 173 11.67 12.96 -8.94
C ILE A 173 12.29 11.75 -9.62
N THR A 174 12.21 10.56 -9.00
CA THR A 174 12.74 9.33 -9.58
C THR A 174 12.10 9.03 -10.94
N ALA A 175 10.78 9.19 -11.07
CA ALA A 175 10.08 9.02 -12.33
C ALA A 175 10.57 10.01 -13.40
N ILE A 176 10.71 11.29 -13.06
CA ILE A 176 11.22 12.32 -13.98
C ILE A 176 12.65 11.99 -14.44
N LEU A 177 13.53 11.58 -13.51
CA LEU A 177 14.91 11.22 -13.83
C LEU A 177 14.99 9.99 -14.73
N LEU A 178 14.19 8.95 -14.46
CA LEU A 178 14.17 7.75 -15.31
C LEU A 178 13.64 8.05 -16.71
N ILE A 179 12.60 8.88 -16.84
CA ILE A 179 12.05 9.28 -18.14
C ILE A 179 13.02 10.19 -18.90
N SER A 180 13.79 11.05 -18.22
CA SER A 180 14.72 11.96 -18.90
C SER A 180 16.06 11.32 -19.25
N LEU A 181 16.59 10.42 -18.42
CA LEU A 181 17.95 9.87 -18.55
C LEU A 181 18.00 8.43 -19.06
N ALA A 182 16.94 7.65 -18.85
CA ALA A 182 16.93 6.21 -19.11
C ALA A 182 15.79 5.77 -20.04
N PHE A 183 15.11 6.71 -20.70
CA PHE A 183 14.04 6.40 -21.64
C PHE A 183 14.61 5.91 -22.97
N HIS A 184 14.61 4.60 -23.14
CA HIS A 184 14.99 3.93 -24.37
C HIS A 184 13.72 3.37 -25.02
N THR A 185 13.36 3.92 -26.19
CA THR A 185 12.18 3.49 -26.95
C THR A 185 12.27 2.04 -27.43
N ASP A 186 13.48 1.51 -27.54
CA ASP A 186 13.74 0.12 -27.94
C ASP A 186 13.20 -0.89 -26.93
N ASN A 187 13.05 -0.51 -25.65
CA ASN A 187 12.48 -1.40 -24.63
C ASN A 187 11.05 -1.85 -24.93
N PHE A 188 10.30 -1.11 -25.77
CA PHE A 188 8.93 -1.46 -26.15
C PHE A 188 8.87 -2.53 -27.25
N SER A 189 9.95 -2.77 -27.98
CA SER A 189 9.99 -3.69 -29.12
C SER A 189 11.00 -4.84 -28.94
N HIS A 190 12.06 -4.61 -28.17
CA HIS A 190 13.21 -5.51 -28.03
C HIS A 190 12.88 -6.85 -27.35
N TYR A 191 11.81 -6.92 -26.55
CA TYR A 191 11.44 -8.13 -25.80
C TYR A 191 10.39 -9.01 -26.50
N GLY A 192 10.21 -8.88 -27.82
CA GLY A 192 9.19 -9.60 -28.59
C GLY A 192 7.97 -8.75 -28.96
N GLY A 193 8.14 -7.42 -29.04
CA GLY A 193 7.07 -6.46 -29.26
C GLY A 193 6.42 -5.96 -27.96
N PHE A 194 5.31 -5.21 -28.10
CA PHE A 194 4.61 -4.61 -26.96
C PHE A 194 3.86 -5.65 -26.10
N LEU A 195 3.43 -6.77 -26.70
CA LEU A 195 2.66 -7.85 -26.07
C LEU A 195 3.42 -9.19 -26.11
N PRO A 196 4.60 -9.29 -25.46
CA PRO A 196 5.45 -10.47 -25.58
C PRO A 196 4.85 -11.72 -24.93
N PHE A 197 3.99 -11.54 -23.91
CA PHE A 197 3.35 -12.61 -23.15
C PHE A 197 1.83 -12.74 -23.43
N GLY A 198 1.32 -12.07 -24.46
CA GLY A 198 -0.10 -12.07 -24.82
C GLY A 198 -1.01 -11.23 -23.92
N TYR A 199 -2.31 -11.20 -24.24
CA TYR A 199 -3.30 -10.39 -23.53
C TYR A 199 -3.59 -10.89 -22.11
N GLU A 200 -3.45 -12.20 -21.88
CA GLU A 200 -3.63 -12.80 -20.55
C GLU A 200 -2.62 -12.26 -19.54
N ALA A 201 -1.40 -11.94 -19.98
CA ALA A 201 -0.36 -11.37 -19.15
C ALA A 201 -0.77 -10.01 -18.55
N ILE A 202 -1.52 -9.19 -19.30
CA ILE A 202 -2.02 -7.88 -18.84
C ILE A 202 -2.90 -8.06 -17.60
N PHE A 203 -3.80 -9.05 -17.61
CA PHE A 203 -4.71 -9.30 -16.51
C PHE A 203 -4.03 -10.06 -15.37
N SER A 204 -3.17 -11.02 -15.69
CA SER A 204 -2.42 -11.77 -14.68
C SER A 204 -1.48 -10.87 -13.88
N ALA A 205 -0.94 -9.79 -14.46
CA ALA A 205 -0.07 -8.86 -13.76
C ALA A 205 -0.79 -7.98 -12.74
N LEU A 206 -2.12 -7.82 -12.80
CA LEU A 206 -2.88 -6.97 -11.87
C LEU A 206 -2.81 -7.44 -10.42
N VAL A 207 -2.83 -8.76 -10.18
CA VAL A 207 -2.91 -9.36 -8.84
C VAL A 207 -1.54 -9.47 -8.15
N PRO A 208 -0.48 -9.99 -8.79
CA PRO A 208 0.84 -10.20 -8.18
C PRO A 208 1.67 -8.91 -8.07
N SER A 209 1.45 -7.93 -8.96
CA SER A 209 2.21 -6.66 -8.94
C SER A 209 1.84 -5.75 -7.78
N GLY A 210 0.97 -6.14 -6.85
CA GLY A 210 0.65 -5.26 -5.74
C GLY A 210 -0.14 -3.99 -6.13
N ILE A 211 -0.64 -3.89 -7.37
CA ILE A 211 -1.64 -2.89 -7.76
C ILE A 211 -2.83 -2.98 -6.79
N VAL A 212 -3.30 -4.20 -6.47
CA VAL A 212 -4.30 -4.48 -5.41
C VAL A 212 -3.83 -4.10 -4.00
N PHE A 213 -2.55 -4.35 -3.67
CA PHE A 213 -2.01 -4.07 -2.33
C PHE A 213 -1.79 -2.59 -2.02
N ALA A 214 -1.60 -1.72 -3.03
CA ALA A 214 -1.51 -0.26 -2.88
C ALA A 214 -2.80 0.37 -2.31
N SER A 215 -3.93 -0.37 -2.34
CA SER A 215 -5.22 0.08 -1.80
C SER A 215 -5.53 -0.39 -0.37
N SER A 216 -4.70 -1.26 0.22
CA SER A 216 -4.92 -1.76 1.61
C SER A 216 -4.85 -0.64 2.66
N HIS A 217 -4.24 0.47 2.28
CA HIS A 217 -3.71 1.49 3.16
C HIS A 217 -4.49 2.82 3.08
N MET A 218 -5.14 3.13 1.93
CA MET A 218 -6.59 2.92 1.81
C MET A 218 -7.48 3.30 3.00
N ARG A 219 -7.47 2.36 3.94
CA ARG A 219 -8.48 2.14 4.97
C ARG A 219 -8.10 2.71 6.32
N ASP A 220 -6.83 3.05 6.53
CA ASP A 220 -6.34 3.56 7.81
C ASP A 220 -6.69 5.03 8.03
N SER A 221 -7.14 5.76 7.01
CA SER A 221 -7.71 7.10 7.19
C SER A 221 -9.10 7.12 7.85
N ASP A 222 -9.82 6.00 7.85
CA ASP A 222 -11.19 5.93 8.39
C ASP A 222 -11.26 5.69 9.90
N ARG A 223 -10.11 5.48 10.55
CA ARG A 223 -10.04 5.37 12.02
C ARG A 223 -10.36 6.67 12.75
N ARG A 224 -10.43 7.82 12.05
CA ARG A 224 -10.69 9.14 12.68
C ARG A 224 -11.95 9.86 12.19
N LEU A 225 -12.74 9.26 11.30
CA LEU A 225 -13.86 9.94 10.60
C LEU A 225 -15.28 9.77 11.21
N SER A 226 -15.40 9.24 12.42
CA SER A 226 -16.71 9.09 13.12
C SER A 226 -17.37 10.29 13.72
N MET A 227 -16.57 11.26 14.15
CA MET A 227 -17.05 12.19 15.17
C MET A 227 -17.70 13.37 14.46
N ARG A 228 -18.59 13.07 13.50
CA ARG A 228 -19.29 14.08 12.71
C ARG A 228 -20.69 13.64 12.27
N GLY A 229 -21.35 12.81 13.07
CA GLY A 229 -22.67 12.27 12.76
C GLY A 229 -23.77 12.58 13.77
N ARG A 230 -23.61 13.55 14.68
CA ARG A 230 -24.68 14.04 15.55
C ARG A 230 -24.47 15.51 15.91
N HIS A 231 -24.97 16.39 15.05
CA HIS A 231 -25.72 17.59 15.42
C HIS A 231 -26.80 17.77 14.37
#